data_AF-A0A7S2U0M0-F1
#
_entry.id   AF-A0A7S2U0M0-F1
#
_cell.length_a   1.000
_cell.length_b   1.000
_cell.length_c   1.000
_cell.angle_alpha   90.00
_cell.angle_beta   90.00
_cell.angle_gamma   90.00
#
_symmetry.space_group_name_H-M   'P 1'
#
loop_
_entity.id
_entity.type
_entity.pdbx_description
1 polymer ?
#
loop_
_entity_poly.entity_id
_entity_poly.type
_entity_poly.pdbx_seq_one_letter_code
_entity_poly.pdbx_strand_id
1 'polypeptide(L)'
;DHIGLLVGDERRLDVMEALANGGVQTSRFSQFYNCGWYKQYSSIALRRLVGPMSQDMRKQLTDFINRAMGKKYKVKAFQMVSQWLGASGGGQYETDKTHFCCSELVAAAYKDLGILRPDIDAVVYLPGSFGADKQLMLLEGFRLSEEMEVKFETRKDDN
;
A
#
# COMPACT_ATOMS: atom_id res chain seq x y z
N ASP A 1 1.79 -5.08 -10.33
CA ASP A 1 3.12 -4.41 -10.22
C ASP A 1 3.09 -3.22 -9.27
N HIS A 2 1.92 -2.60 -9.07
CA HIS A 2 1.68 -1.54 -8.08
C HIS A 2 0.73 -1.98 -6.98
N ILE A 3 0.86 -1.40 -5.78
CA ILE A 3 -0.13 -1.53 -4.70
C ILE A 3 -0.31 -0.19 -3.97
N GLY A 4 -1.48 0.00 -3.37
CA GLY A 4 -1.81 1.16 -2.53
C GLY A 4 -2.75 0.77 -1.41
N LEU A 5 -3.07 1.74 -0.54
CA LEU A 5 -4.03 1.57 0.54
C LEU A 5 -5.30 2.36 0.22
N LEU A 6 -6.45 1.68 0.26
CA LEU A 6 -7.72 2.36 0.44
C LEU A 6 -7.90 2.67 1.92
N VAL A 7 -7.97 3.95 2.26
CA VAL A 7 -8.16 4.41 3.63
C VAL A 7 -9.47 5.17 3.73
N GLY A 8 -10.25 4.84 4.75
CA GLY A 8 -11.45 5.59 5.10
C GLY A 8 -12.58 4.69 5.60
N ASP A 9 -13.79 5.19 5.42
CA ASP A 9 -15.04 4.53 5.80
C ASP A 9 -16.03 4.52 4.63
N GLU A 10 -17.27 4.09 4.90
CA GLU A 10 -18.33 4.00 3.89
C GLU A 10 -18.72 5.36 3.27
N ARG A 11 -18.43 6.48 3.94
CA ARG A 11 -18.77 7.83 3.47
C ARG A 11 -17.64 8.47 2.69
N ARG A 12 -16.39 8.11 3.02
CA ARG A 12 -15.20 8.68 2.38
C ARG A 12 -14.11 7.63 2.28
N LEU A 13 -13.75 7.29 1.05
CA LEU A 13 -12.60 6.47 0.71
C LEU A 13 -11.57 7.29 -0.07
N ASP A 14 -10.33 7.26 0.42
CA ASP A 14 -9.18 7.88 -0.21
C ASP A 14 -8.19 6.76 -0.62
N VAL A 15 -7.63 6.87 -1.82
CA VAL A 15 -6.53 6.05 -2.32
C VAL A 15 -5.23 6.70 -1.88
N MET A 16 -4.47 6.01 -1.05
CA MET A 16 -3.11 6.37 -0.66
C MET A 16 -2.11 5.53 -1.44
N GLU A 17 -1.18 6.17 -2.12
CA GLU A 17 -0.20 5.50 -2.97
C GLU A 17 1.09 6.30 -3.08
N ALA A 18 2.17 5.61 -3.45
CA ALA A 18 3.44 6.23 -3.78
C ALA A 18 3.65 6.12 -5.30
N LEU A 19 3.76 7.25 -6.01
CA LEU A 19 3.94 7.29 -7.47
C LEU A 19 5.29 7.90 -7.88
N ALA A 20 5.88 7.38 -8.96
CA ALA A 20 7.18 7.80 -9.48
C ALA A 20 7.37 9.32 -9.62
N ASN A 21 6.36 10.01 -10.13
CA ASN A 21 6.44 11.43 -10.44
C ASN A 21 5.78 12.33 -9.38
N GLY A 22 5.11 11.75 -8.37
CA GLY A 22 4.28 12.48 -7.39
C GLY A 22 4.66 12.25 -5.93
N GLY A 23 5.47 11.24 -5.63
CA GLY A 23 5.73 10.84 -4.25
C GLY A 23 4.52 10.15 -3.61
N VAL A 24 4.47 10.17 -2.28
CA VAL A 24 3.31 9.71 -1.51
C VAL A 24 2.20 10.74 -1.59
N GLN A 25 1.05 10.31 -2.08
CA GLN A 25 -0.12 11.13 -2.24
C GLN A 25 -1.39 10.42 -1.77
N THR A 26 -2.43 11.20 -1.52
CA THR A 26 -3.78 10.72 -1.28
C THR A 26 -4.72 11.39 -2.27
N SER A 27 -5.65 10.61 -2.83
CA SER A 27 -6.70 11.12 -3.71
C SER A 27 -8.03 10.48 -3.33
N ARG A 28 -9.15 11.17 -3.55
CA ARG A 28 -10.46 10.55 -3.31
C ARG A 28 -10.64 9.38 -4.28
N PHE A 29 -11.22 8.27 -3.82
CA PHE A 29 -11.53 7.14 -4.71
C PHE A 29 -12.48 7.56 -5.85
N SER A 30 -13.40 8.49 -5.59
CA SER A 30 -14.25 9.08 -6.64
C SER A 30 -13.45 9.86 -7.68
N GLN A 31 -12.38 10.54 -7.30
CA GLN A 31 -11.48 11.21 -8.24
C GLN A 31 -10.68 10.19 -9.07
N PHE A 32 -10.14 9.16 -8.41
CA PHE A 32 -9.46 8.03 -9.08
C PHE A 32 -10.35 7.40 -10.16
N TYR A 33 -11.63 7.21 -9.85
CA TYR A 33 -12.63 6.72 -10.79
C TYR A 33 -12.95 7.73 -11.91
N ASN A 34 -13.34 8.96 -11.56
CA ASN A 34 -13.79 9.98 -12.52
C ASN A 34 -12.70 10.40 -13.51
N CYS A 35 -11.44 10.47 -13.07
CA CYS A 35 -10.30 10.77 -13.93
C CYS A 35 -9.84 9.56 -14.76
N GLY A 36 -10.48 8.39 -14.60
CA GLY A 36 -10.15 7.18 -15.35
C GLY A 36 -8.78 6.60 -15.02
N TRP A 37 -8.21 6.87 -13.85
CA TRP A 37 -6.88 6.39 -13.47
C TRP A 37 -6.81 4.86 -13.39
N TYR A 38 -7.93 4.20 -13.10
CA TYR A 38 -8.05 2.74 -13.16
C TYR A 38 -7.71 2.16 -14.54
N LYS A 39 -7.87 2.93 -15.63
CA LYS A 39 -7.57 2.47 -17.00
C LYS A 39 -6.08 2.27 -17.28
N GLN A 40 -5.21 2.74 -16.38
CA GLN A 40 -3.77 2.52 -16.47
C GLN A 40 -3.37 1.09 -16.07
N TYR A 41 -4.30 0.35 -15.45
CA TYR A 41 -4.08 -1.02 -14.98
C TYR A 41 -4.91 -1.99 -15.82
N SER A 42 -4.32 -3.13 -16.16
CA SER A 42 -5.05 -4.21 -16.87
C SER A 42 -6.09 -4.89 -15.99
N SER A 43 -5.87 -4.91 -14.67
CA SER A 43 -6.78 -5.43 -13.66
C SER A 43 -6.49 -4.75 -12.33
N ILE A 44 -7.51 -4.68 -11.45
CA ILE A 44 -7.36 -4.18 -10.08
C ILE A 44 -8.03 -5.18 -9.14
N ALA A 45 -7.32 -5.56 -8.09
CA ALA A 45 -7.83 -6.44 -7.05
C ALA A 45 -7.80 -5.74 -5.69
N LEU A 46 -8.84 -5.95 -4.89
CA LEU A 46 -8.98 -5.40 -3.55
C LEU A 46 -8.96 -6.49 -2.50
N ARG A 47 -8.30 -6.17 -1.38
CA ARG A 47 -8.20 -7.00 -0.20
C ARG A 47 -8.41 -6.12 1.02
N ARG A 48 -9.42 -6.45 1.82
CA ARG A 48 -9.74 -5.71 3.05
C ARG A 48 -8.91 -6.27 4.19
N LEU A 49 -8.27 -5.39 4.96
CA LEU A 49 -7.73 -5.75 6.27
C LEU A 49 -8.88 -6.06 7.22
N VAL A 50 -8.91 -7.27 7.76
CA VAL A 50 -9.89 -7.74 8.73
C VAL A 50 -9.19 -7.96 10.06
N GLY A 51 -9.71 -7.33 11.12
CA GLY A 51 -9.19 -7.45 12.48
C GLY A 51 -9.72 -6.35 13.40
N PRO A 52 -9.35 -6.36 14.69
CA PRO A 52 -9.83 -5.41 15.68
C PRO A 52 -9.15 -4.04 15.53
N MET A 53 -9.63 -3.22 14.59
CA MET A 53 -9.14 -1.86 14.37
C MET A 53 -9.64 -0.88 15.46
N SER A 54 -8.86 -0.72 16.52
CA SER A 54 -9.16 0.20 17.63
C SER A 54 -9.17 1.68 17.20
N GLN A 55 -9.70 2.57 18.04
CA GLN A 55 -9.64 4.01 17.78
C GLN A 55 -8.19 4.54 17.75
N ASP A 56 -7.32 4.01 18.61
CA ASP A 56 -5.90 4.39 18.64
C ASP A 56 -5.20 3.99 17.34
N MET A 57 -5.47 2.79 16.80
CA MET A 57 -4.95 2.37 15.51
C MET A 57 -5.43 3.29 14.37
N ARG A 58 -6.69 3.71 14.40
CA ARG A 58 -7.23 4.66 13.39
C ARG A 58 -6.57 6.02 13.49
N LYS A 59 -6.28 6.48 14.71
CA LYS A 59 -5.52 7.70 14.95
C LYS A 59 -4.08 7.55 14.45
N GLN A 60 -3.40 6.45 14.77
CA GLN A 60 -2.06 6.12 14.27
C GLN A 60 -2.00 6.08 12.75
N LEU A 61 -3.00 5.47 12.09
CA LEU A 61 -3.09 5.48 10.62
C LEU A 61 -3.19 6.91 10.08
N THR A 62 -3.99 7.76 10.72
CA THR A 62 -4.12 9.18 10.34
C THR A 62 -2.79 9.92 10.53
N ASP A 63 -2.12 9.72 11.66
CA ASP A 63 -0.82 10.31 11.96
C ASP A 63 0.26 9.80 10.98
N PHE A 64 0.22 8.52 10.60
CA PHE A 64 1.07 7.94 9.57
C PHE A 64 0.85 8.61 8.23
N ILE A 65 -0.40 8.73 7.78
CA ILE A 65 -0.74 9.39 6.50
C ILE A 65 -0.17 10.80 6.48
N ASN A 66 -0.45 11.61 7.50
CA ASN A 66 0.04 12.98 7.60
C ASN A 66 1.57 13.08 7.54
N ARG A 67 2.29 12.14 8.18
CA ARG A 67 3.76 12.07 8.14
C ARG A 67 4.31 11.58 6.80
N ALA A 68 3.56 10.72 6.10
CA ALA A 68 3.99 10.10 4.87
C ALA A 68 3.74 11.00 3.64
N MET A 69 2.69 11.81 3.66
CA MET A 69 2.33 12.72 2.57
C MET A 69 3.50 13.59 2.10
N GLY A 70 3.69 13.69 0.78
CA GLY A 70 4.72 14.51 0.15
C GLY A 70 6.15 13.95 0.20
N LYS A 71 6.37 12.80 0.87
CA LYS A 71 7.66 12.09 0.77
C LYS A 71 7.89 11.60 -0.65
N LYS A 72 9.14 11.69 -1.13
CA LYS A 72 9.48 11.41 -2.53
C LYS A 72 9.40 9.91 -2.83
N TYR A 73 8.99 9.55 -4.04
CA TYR A 73 9.03 8.17 -4.51
C TYR A 73 10.44 7.81 -4.97
N LYS A 74 10.88 6.56 -4.76
CA LYS A 74 12.15 6.08 -5.32
C LYS A 74 11.95 4.81 -6.12
N VAL A 75 12.04 4.91 -7.46
CA VAL A 75 12.08 3.75 -8.38
C VAL A 75 13.27 2.81 -8.05
N LYS A 76 14.38 3.35 -7.54
CA LYS A 76 15.63 2.62 -7.32
C LYS A 76 15.63 1.64 -6.13
N ALA A 77 14.66 1.69 -5.21
CA ALA A 77 14.61 0.73 -4.10
C ALA A 77 14.23 -0.68 -4.59
N PHE A 78 13.34 -0.79 -5.59
CA PHE A 78 13.02 -2.09 -6.20
C PHE A 78 14.23 -2.77 -6.87
N GLN A 79 15.07 -1.99 -7.59
CA GLN A 79 16.31 -2.49 -8.18
C GLN A 79 17.34 -2.94 -7.12
N MET A 80 17.41 -2.25 -5.98
CA MET A 80 18.29 -2.64 -4.87
C MET A 80 17.76 -3.86 -4.11
N VAL A 81 16.45 -4.00 -3.93
CA VAL A 81 15.84 -5.19 -3.29
C VAL A 81 16.03 -6.43 -4.17
N SER A 82 15.91 -6.32 -5.49
CA SER A 82 16.21 -7.45 -6.39
C SER A 82 17.69 -7.86 -6.33
N GLN A 83 18.61 -6.90 -6.13
CA GLN A 83 20.03 -7.17 -5.93
C GLN A 83 20.31 -7.79 -4.55
N TRP A 84 19.57 -7.40 -3.51
CA TRP A 84 19.69 -7.93 -2.15
C TRP A 84 19.07 -9.32 -1.98
N LEU A 85 17.88 -9.58 -2.53
CA LEU A 85 17.28 -10.92 -2.54
C LEU A 85 18.09 -11.92 -3.38
N GLY A 86 18.87 -11.44 -4.35
CA GLY A 86 19.80 -12.26 -5.16
C GLY A 86 21.19 -12.42 -4.55
N ALA A 87 21.60 -11.56 -3.61
CA ALA A 87 22.89 -11.61 -2.94
C ALA A 87 22.70 -12.00 -1.47
N SER A 88 23.01 -13.25 -1.14
CA SER A 88 23.06 -13.72 0.26
C SER A 88 24.06 -12.89 1.06
N GLY A 89 23.61 -11.86 1.76
CA GLY A 89 24.49 -11.02 2.56
C GLY A 89 23.78 -9.79 3.12
N GLY A 90 23.50 -9.82 4.42
CA GLY A 90 22.93 -8.69 5.17
C GLY A 90 23.85 -7.47 5.11
N GLY A 91 23.51 -6.51 4.26
CA GLY A 91 24.04 -5.14 4.33
C GLY A 91 23.11 -4.27 5.14
N GLN A 92 23.62 -3.64 6.19
CA GLN A 92 22.90 -2.58 6.91
C GLN A 92 22.67 -1.41 5.96
N TYR A 93 21.41 -1.14 5.61
CA TYR A 93 21.03 0.09 4.94
C TYR A 93 20.51 1.08 5.97
N GLU A 94 21.06 2.29 5.97
CA GLU A 94 20.36 3.42 6.59
C GLU A 94 19.02 3.59 5.87
N THR A 95 17.94 3.38 6.60
CA THR A 95 16.59 3.70 6.15
C THR A 95 16.51 5.22 6.00
N ASP A 96 16.86 5.74 4.84
CA ASP A 96 16.66 7.15 4.53
C ASP A 96 15.14 7.39 4.51
N LYS A 97 14.61 7.90 5.64
CA LYS A 97 13.17 8.06 5.95
C LYS A 97 12.43 9.02 5.00
N THR A 98 13.11 9.52 3.98
CA THR A 98 12.66 10.54 3.03
C THR A 98 12.01 9.95 1.77
N HIS A 99 12.04 8.63 1.58
CA HIS A 99 11.54 7.96 0.38
C HIS A 99 10.65 6.74 0.66
N PHE A 100 9.73 6.43 -0.25
CA PHE A 100 8.93 5.19 -0.25
C PHE A 100 8.79 4.58 -1.66
N CYS A 101 8.88 3.25 -1.78
CA CYS A 101 8.22 2.50 -2.85
C CYS A 101 6.74 2.24 -2.53
N CYS A 102 5.94 1.84 -3.53
CA CYS A 102 4.52 1.60 -3.35
C CYS A 102 4.24 0.51 -2.29
N SER A 103 4.94 -0.62 -2.32
CA SER A 103 4.76 -1.69 -1.34
C SER A 103 5.39 -1.41 0.02
N GLU A 104 6.49 -0.68 0.04
CA GLU A 104 7.14 -0.23 1.28
C GLU A 104 6.23 0.74 2.05
N LEU A 105 5.50 1.62 1.35
CA LEU A 105 4.50 2.50 1.96
C LEU A 105 3.43 1.69 2.70
N VAL A 106 2.88 0.66 2.05
CA VAL A 106 1.86 -0.22 2.63
C VAL A 106 2.43 -1.00 3.82
N ALA A 107 3.62 -1.58 3.65
CA ALA A 107 4.30 -2.33 4.72
C ALA A 107 4.61 -1.43 5.92
N ALA A 108 5.10 -0.22 5.70
CA ALA A 108 5.39 0.75 6.74
C ALA A 108 4.13 1.16 7.50
N ALA A 109 3.00 1.37 6.81
CA ALA A 109 1.71 1.63 7.45
C ALA A 109 1.29 0.45 8.35
N TYR A 110 1.39 -0.79 7.84
CA TYR A 110 1.02 -1.97 8.64
C TYR A 110 1.96 -2.19 9.83
N LYS A 111 3.25 -1.88 9.69
CA LYS A 111 4.20 -1.92 10.82
C LYS A 111 3.89 -0.85 11.86
N ASP A 112 3.58 0.37 11.46
CA ASP A 112 3.22 1.48 12.37
C ASP A 112 1.96 1.15 13.18
N LEU A 113 1.05 0.37 12.59
CA LEU A 113 -0.16 -0.15 13.22
C LEU A 113 0.05 -1.44 14.04
N GLY A 114 1.25 -2.02 14.06
CA GLY A 114 1.48 -3.29 14.76
C GLY A 114 0.79 -4.50 14.12
N ILE A 115 0.53 -4.45 12.81
CA ILE A 115 -0.09 -5.53 12.02
C ILE A 115 0.99 -6.42 11.38
N LEU A 116 2.14 -5.85 11.04
CA LEU A 116 3.31 -6.58 10.56
C LEU A 116 4.39 -6.65 11.63
N ARG A 117 5.24 -7.67 11.51
CA ARG A 117 6.41 -7.88 12.36
C ARG A 117 7.33 -6.64 12.39
N PRO A 118 7.69 -6.12 13.57
CA PRO A 118 8.51 -4.91 13.67
C PRO A 118 9.96 -5.14 13.23
N ASP A 119 10.45 -6.39 13.33
CA ASP A 119 11.83 -6.79 13.07
C ASP A 119 12.14 -7.11 11.60
N ILE A 120 11.13 -7.16 10.73
CA ILE A 120 11.32 -7.33 9.28
C ILE A 120 11.21 -5.97 8.59
N ASP A 121 12.26 -5.55 7.87
CA ASP A 121 12.26 -4.27 7.17
C ASP A 121 11.15 -4.15 6.12
N ALA A 122 10.52 -2.96 6.06
CA ALA A 122 9.41 -2.69 5.14
C ALA A 122 9.81 -2.86 3.67
N VAL A 123 11.09 -2.63 3.36
CA VAL A 123 11.67 -2.72 2.01
C VAL A 123 11.68 -4.16 1.46
N VAL A 124 11.62 -5.17 2.33
CA VAL A 124 11.59 -6.59 1.94
C VAL A 124 10.23 -6.98 1.34
N TYR A 125 9.16 -6.25 1.69
CA TYR A 125 7.83 -6.53 1.18
C TYR A 125 7.67 -5.94 -0.23
N LEU A 126 7.74 -6.81 -1.22
CA LEU A 126 7.44 -6.49 -2.62
C LEU A 126 5.92 -6.42 -2.87
N PRO A 127 5.45 -5.76 -3.95
CA PRO A 127 4.02 -5.69 -4.28
C PRO A 127 3.34 -7.07 -4.28
N GLY A 128 4.00 -8.07 -4.85
CA GLY A 128 3.49 -9.45 -4.89
C GLY A 128 3.32 -10.11 -3.52
N SER A 129 4.01 -9.64 -2.47
CA SER A 129 3.92 -10.19 -1.11
C SER A 129 2.52 -10.04 -0.51
N PHE A 130 1.73 -9.07 -1.00
CA PHE A 130 0.37 -8.80 -0.57
C PHE A 130 -0.69 -9.58 -1.38
N GLY A 131 -0.26 -10.33 -2.40
CA GLY A 131 -1.11 -11.17 -3.25
C GLY A 131 -1.75 -12.35 -2.51
N ALA A 132 -2.82 -12.91 -3.09
CA ALA A 132 -3.59 -13.99 -2.48
C ALA A 132 -2.83 -15.27 -2.21
N ASP A 133 -1.95 -15.61 -3.14
CA ASP A 133 -1.16 -16.82 -3.14
C ASP A 133 0.00 -16.77 -2.11
N LYS A 134 0.38 -15.60 -1.62
CA LYS A 134 1.56 -15.43 -0.75
C LYS A 134 1.30 -15.64 0.74
N GLN A 135 0.05 -15.71 1.18
CA GLN A 135 -0.33 -15.86 2.60
C GLN A 135 0.50 -14.96 3.53
N LEU A 136 0.44 -13.64 3.30
CA LEU A 136 1.17 -12.66 4.09
C LEU A 136 0.92 -12.86 5.59
N MET A 137 1.98 -13.12 6.34
CA MET A 137 1.91 -13.38 7.78
C MET A 137 1.67 -12.08 8.54
N LEU A 138 0.41 -11.82 8.89
CA LEU A 138 0.02 -10.73 9.78
C LEU A 138 0.07 -11.18 11.24
N LEU A 139 0.26 -10.23 12.15
CA LEU A 139 0.21 -10.48 13.59
C LEU A 139 -1.21 -10.87 14.04
N GLU A 140 -1.28 -11.49 15.22
CA GLU A 140 -2.49 -12.14 15.72
C GLU A 140 -3.73 -11.22 15.68
N GLY A 141 -4.85 -11.80 15.25
CA GLY A 141 -6.13 -11.08 15.11
C GLY A 141 -6.30 -10.33 13.78
N PHE A 142 -5.27 -10.26 12.93
CA PHE A 142 -5.36 -9.64 11.61
C PHE A 142 -5.24 -10.66 10.47
N ARG A 143 -6.00 -10.43 9.41
CA ARG A 143 -5.88 -11.13 8.12
C ARG A 143 -6.27 -10.22 6.97
N LEU A 144 -5.86 -10.56 5.76
CA LEU A 144 -6.46 -10.01 4.56
C LEU A 144 -7.71 -10.84 4.19
N SER A 145 -8.73 -10.17 3.66
CA SER A 145 -9.88 -10.84 3.08
C SER A 145 -9.47 -11.65 1.84
N GLU A 146 -10.43 -12.41 1.32
CA GLU A 146 -10.31 -12.93 -0.04
C GLU A 146 -10.11 -11.79 -1.04
N GLU A 147 -9.48 -12.13 -2.15
CA GLU A 147 -9.22 -11.19 -3.23
C GLU A 147 -10.50 -10.92 -4.01
N MET A 148 -10.83 -9.65 -4.18
CA MET A 148 -11.98 -9.20 -4.95
C MET A 148 -11.48 -8.44 -6.17
N GLU A 149 -11.66 -9.02 -7.36
CA GLU A 149 -11.41 -8.31 -8.61
C GLU A 149 -12.44 -7.19 -8.79
N VAL A 150 -11.96 -5.99 -9.10
CA VAL A 150 -12.80 -4.82 -9.33
C VAL A 150 -13.03 -4.65 -10.82
N LYS A 151 -14.31 -4.70 -11.21
CA LYS A 151 -14.74 -4.36 -12.56
C LYS A 151 -15.26 -2.93 -12.55
N PHE A 152 -14.61 -2.09 -13.35
CA PHE A 152 -15.06 -0.72 -13.57
C PHE A 152 -15.98 -0.70 -14.79
N GLU A 153 -17.27 -0.57 -14.56
CA GLU A 153 -18.25 -0.38 -15.62
C GLU A 153 -18.41 1.12 -15.88
N THR A 154 -18.19 1.55 -17.12
CA THR A 154 -18.69 2.86 -17.53
C THR A 154 -20.20 2.85 -17.40
N ARG A 155 -20.73 3.71 -16.53
CA ARG A 155 -22.15 4.05 -16.55
C ARG A 155 -22.46 4.50 -17.98
N LYS A 156 -23.29 3.76 -18.70
CA LYS A 156 -23.91 4.28 -19.92
C LYS A 156 -24.81 5.40 -19.43
N ASP A 157 -24.37 6.64 -19.57
CA ASP A 157 -25.27 7.77 -19.41
C ASP A 157 -26.33 7.63 -20.50
N ASP A 158 -27.59 7.58 -20.09
CA ASP A 158 -28.74 7.56 -20.99
C ASP A 158 -28.66 8.80 -21.90
N ASN A 159 -28.74 8.52 -23.20
CA ASN A 159 -28.62 9.46 -24.33
C ASN A 159 -29.55 10.68 -24.22
#